data_AF-A0A7Z9A1C2-F1
#
_entry.id   AF-A0A7Z9A1C2-F1
#
_cell.length_a   1.000
_cell.length_b   1.000
_cell.length_c   1.000
_cell.angle_alpha   90.00
_cell.angle_beta   90.00
_cell.angle_gamma   90.00
#
_symmetry.space_group_name_H-M   'P 1'
#
loop_
_entity.id
_entity.type
_entity.pdbx_description
1 polymer ?
#
loop_
_entity_poly.entity_id
_entity_poly.type
_entity_poly.pdbx_seq_one_letter_code
_entity_poly.pdbx_strand_id
1 'polypeptide(L)'
;MRKLAVNICATTGISLILLAVIGLLSGGTYLYLVGVFQVLTTNMMIHVGMLLVSRMALKYPLLEALVDIALILVMICGSGLAFGWFSSTPLWILCILGIVMYGASTALNILHMRREVQEINMLIVRRKFT
;
A
#
# COMPACT_ATOMS: atom_id res chain seq x y z
N MET A 1 3.75 -15.03 -4.05
CA MET A 1 3.79 -14.37 -5.38
C MET A 1 2.45 -13.73 -5.74
N ARG A 2 1.37 -14.50 -6.00
CA ARG A 2 0.07 -13.95 -6.43
C ARG A 2 -0.51 -12.89 -5.48
N LYS A 3 -0.47 -13.12 -4.15
CA LYS A 3 -1.00 -12.18 -3.14
C LYS A 3 -0.23 -10.85 -3.10
N LEU A 4 1.10 -10.89 -3.20
CA LEU A 4 1.94 -9.70 -3.22
C LEU A 4 1.65 -8.84 -4.45
N ALA A 5 1.56 -9.46 -5.63
CA ALA A 5 1.22 -8.76 -6.87
C ALA A 5 -0.19 -8.14 -6.82
N VAL A 6 -1.18 -8.86 -6.28
CA VAL A 6 -2.55 -8.34 -6.11
C VAL A 6 -2.55 -7.15 -5.14
N ASN A 7 -1.84 -7.24 -4.02
CA ASN A 7 -1.78 -6.13 -3.05
C ASN A 7 -1.06 -4.92 -3.64
N ILE A 8 0.04 -5.11 -4.38
CA ILE A 8 0.74 -4.02 -5.08
C ILE A 8 -0.21 -3.35 -6.09
N CYS A 9 -0.90 -4.11 -6.94
CA CYS A 9 -1.83 -3.55 -7.92
C CYS A 9 -3.02 -2.84 -7.27
N ALA A 10 -3.59 -3.42 -6.21
CA ALA A 10 -4.73 -2.83 -5.50
C ALA A 10 -4.34 -1.53 -4.78
N THR A 11 -3.22 -1.53 -4.05
CA THR A 11 -2.71 -0.33 -3.38
C THR A 11 -2.30 0.74 -4.39
N THR A 12 -1.66 0.36 -5.50
CA THR A 12 -1.37 1.29 -6.61
C THR A 12 -2.64 1.89 -7.19
N GLY A 13 -3.67 1.09 -7.46
CA GLY A 13 -4.96 1.60 -7.95
C GLY A 13 -5.59 2.60 -6.98
N ILE A 14 -5.58 2.30 -5.68
CA ILE A 14 -6.08 3.21 -4.63
C ILE A 14 -5.25 4.49 -4.59
N SER A 15 -3.91 4.40 -4.64
CA SER A 15 -3.02 5.56 -4.68
C SER A 15 -3.30 6.46 -5.88
N LEU A 16 -3.53 5.89 -7.06
CA LEU A 16 -3.82 6.64 -8.28
C LEU A 16 -5.19 7.31 -8.25
N ILE A 17 -6.21 6.62 -7.72
CA ILE A 17 -7.54 7.22 -7.53
C ILE A 17 -7.43 8.39 -6.56
N LEU A 18 -6.73 8.21 -5.44
CA LEU A 18 -6.56 9.27 -4.45
C LEU A 18 -5.78 10.46 -5.01
N LEU A 19 -4.71 10.19 -5.77
CA LEU A 19 -3.94 11.22 -6.46
C LEU A 19 -4.78 11.95 -7.51
N ALA A 20 -5.65 11.24 -8.23
CA ALA A 20 -6.56 11.85 -9.19
C ALA A 20 -7.61 12.73 -8.51
N VAL A 21 -8.18 12.29 -7.38
CA VAL A 21 -9.11 13.11 -6.58
C VAL A 21 -8.42 14.38 -6.09
N ILE A 22 -7.22 14.27 -5.52
CA ILE A 22 -6.43 15.41 -5.06
C ILE A 22 -6.07 16.35 -6.23
N GLY A 23 -5.68 15.77 -7.37
CA GLY A 23 -5.39 16.51 -8.59
C GLY A 23 -6.59 17.32 -9.07
N LEU A 24 -7.76 16.69 -9.15
CA LEU A 24 -9.02 17.35 -9.54
C LEU A 24 -9.39 18.48 -8.58
N LEU A 25 -9.29 18.25 -7.27
CA LEU A 25 -9.54 19.29 -6.24
C LEU A 25 -8.56 20.47 -6.35
N SER A 26 -7.36 20.22 -6.88
CA SER A 26 -6.32 21.23 -7.10
C SER A 26 -6.40 21.88 -8.50
N GLY A 27 -7.46 21.59 -9.28
CA GLY A 27 -7.66 22.13 -10.64
C GLY A 27 -6.90 21.39 -11.75
N GLY A 28 -6.26 20.26 -11.44
CA GLY A 28 -5.59 19.40 -12.41
C GLY A 28 -6.58 18.64 -13.28
N THR A 29 -6.26 18.51 -14.57
CA THR A 29 -7.12 17.88 -15.58
C THR A 29 -6.56 16.57 -16.13
N TYR A 30 -5.28 16.29 -15.90
CA TYR A 30 -4.59 15.12 -16.45
C TYR A 30 -3.75 14.41 -15.40
N LEU A 31 -3.66 13.10 -15.53
CA LEU A 31 -2.69 12.27 -14.81
C LEU A 31 -1.61 11.81 -15.81
N TYR A 32 -0.36 12.22 -15.58
CA TYR A 32 0.73 11.85 -16.48
C TYR A 32 1.07 10.36 -16.37
N LEU A 33 1.26 9.70 -17.51
CA LEU A 33 1.61 8.28 -17.58
C LEU A 33 2.90 7.96 -16.80
N VAL A 34 3.87 8.87 -16.83
CA VAL A 34 5.11 8.75 -16.03
C VAL A 34 4.79 8.69 -14.53
N GLY A 35 3.86 9.53 -14.06
CA GLY A 35 3.42 9.52 -12.66
C GLY A 35 2.78 8.19 -12.25
N VAL A 36 2.04 7.55 -13.16
CA VAL A 36 1.47 6.21 -12.92
C VAL A 36 2.56 5.18 -12.61
N PHE A 37 3.62 5.15 -13.43
CA PHE A 37 4.73 4.21 -13.23
C PHE A 37 5.59 4.55 -12.02
N GLN A 38 5.77 5.83 -11.70
CA GLN A 38 6.47 6.25 -10.48
C GLN A 38 5.70 5.78 -9.24
N VAL A 39 4.39 5.97 -9.17
CA VAL A 39 3.53 5.51 -8.07
C VAL A 39 3.55 3.99 -7.94
N LEU A 40 3.51 3.25 -9.06
CA LEU A 40 3.64 1.79 -9.06
C LEU A 40 5.00 1.34 -8.49
N THR A 41 6.08 2.00 -8.92
CA THR A 41 7.44 1.69 -8.46
C THR A 41 7.58 1.93 -6.96
N THR A 42 7.13 3.09 -6.47
CA THR A 42 7.12 3.41 -5.04
C THR A 42 6.31 2.40 -4.24
N ASN A 43 5.12 2.02 -4.71
CA ASN A 43 4.31 0.98 -4.07
C ASN A 43 5.05 -0.36 -4.00
N MET A 44 5.71 -0.77 -5.07
CA MET A 44 6.50 -2.00 -5.10
C MET A 44 7.63 -1.95 -4.06
N MET A 45 8.36 -0.83 -3.96
CA MET A 45 9.41 -0.64 -2.96
C MET A 45 8.87 -0.69 -1.53
N ILE A 46 7.70 -0.09 -1.27
CA ILE A 46 7.02 -0.14 0.02
C ILE A 46 6.67 -1.57 0.41
N HIS A 47 6.05 -2.35 -0.49
CA HIS A 47 5.70 -3.74 -0.22
C HIS A 47 6.93 -4.63 0.01
N VAL A 48 8.03 -4.39 -0.72
CA VAL A 48 9.32 -5.06 -0.47
C VAL A 48 9.87 -4.67 0.91
N GLY A 49 9.81 -3.39 1.27
CA GLY A 49 10.25 -2.89 2.57
C GLY A 49 9.45 -3.48 3.75
N MET A 50 8.11 -3.51 3.66
CA MET A 50 7.26 -4.15 4.66
C MET A 50 7.56 -5.65 4.80
N LEU A 51 7.87 -6.33 3.69
CA LEU A 51 8.25 -7.75 3.73
C LEU A 51 9.56 -7.95 4.49
N LEU A 52 10.53 -7.04 4.36
CA LEU A 52 11.77 -7.06 5.16
C LEU A 52 11.49 -6.81 6.65
N VAL A 53 10.62 -5.87 7.00
CA VAL A 53 10.24 -5.60 8.40
C VAL A 53 9.57 -6.82 9.03
N SER A 54 8.65 -7.47 8.30
CA SER A 54 7.97 -8.68 8.79
C SER A 54 8.94 -9.83 9.12
N ARG A 55 10.12 -9.87 8.48
CA ARG A 55 11.16 -10.87 8.74
C ARG A 55 11.91 -10.61 10.04
N MET A 56 11.88 -9.40 10.57
CA MET A 56 12.56 -9.04 11.82
C MET A 56 11.80 -9.49 13.08
N ALA A 57 10.62 -10.09 12.92
CA ALA A 57 9.82 -10.70 14.00
C ALA A 57 9.70 -9.79 15.25
N LEU A 58 9.26 -8.55 15.03
CA LEU A 58 9.09 -7.57 16.10
C LEU A 58 8.12 -8.09 17.16
N LYS A 59 8.55 -8.01 18.42
CA LYS A 59 7.83 -8.61 19.57
C LYS A 59 6.56 -7.83 19.96
N TYR A 60 6.42 -6.58 19.50
CA TYR A 60 5.35 -5.67 19.90
C TYR A 60 4.56 -5.18 18.68
N PRO A 61 3.24 -5.45 18.59
CA PRO A 61 2.42 -5.08 17.43
C PRO A 61 2.35 -3.56 17.17
N LEU A 62 2.33 -2.76 18.24
CA LEU A 62 2.36 -1.30 18.15
C LEU A 62 3.68 -0.79 17.54
N LEU A 63 4.79 -1.43 17.88
CA LEU A 63 6.10 -1.07 17.36
C LEU A 63 6.22 -1.44 15.88
N GLU A 64 5.72 -2.60 15.48
CA GLU A 64 5.65 -3.03 14.08
C GLU A 64 4.85 -2.04 13.22
N ALA A 65 3.65 -1.65 13.67
CA ALA A 65 2.85 -0.65 12.97
C ALA A 65 3.55 0.71 12.84
N LEU A 66 4.29 1.13 13.87
CA LEU A 66 5.03 2.40 13.86
C LEU A 66 6.22 2.34 12.88
N VAL A 67 6.91 1.21 12.83
CA VAL A 67 7.99 0.95 11.86
C VAL A 67 7.45 0.92 10.44
N ASP A 68 6.30 0.29 10.19
CA ASP A 68 5.67 0.24 8.87
C ASP A 68 5.26 1.64 8.39
N ILE A 69 4.63 2.44 9.25
CA ILE A 69 4.28 3.84 8.94
C ILE A 69 5.55 4.66 8.64
N ALA A 70 6.59 4.53 9.47
CA ALA A 70 7.86 5.20 9.25
C ALA A 70 8.49 4.79 7.92
N LEU A 71 8.48 3.49 7.58
CA LEU A 71 8.99 2.97 6.32
C LEU A 71 8.22 3.53 5.12
N ILE A 72 6.89 3.57 5.19
CA ILE A 72 6.06 4.16 4.13
C ILE A 72 6.38 5.64 3.94
N LEU A 73 6.48 6.42 5.02
CA LEU A 73 6.80 7.83 4.95
C LEU A 73 8.18 8.07 4.36
N VAL A 74 9.20 7.31 4.79
CA VAL A 74 10.57 7.41 4.25
C VAL A 74 10.59 7.05 2.77
N MET A 75 9.89 6.00 2.35
CA MET A 75 9.83 5.58 0.95
C MET A 75 9.10 6.61 0.07
N ILE A 76 8.00 7.19 0.56
CA ILE A 76 7.27 8.25 -0.15
C ILE A 76 8.11 9.52 -0.25
N CYS A 77 8.76 9.94 0.84
CA CYS A 77 9.62 11.13 0.82
C CYS A 77 10.83 10.93 -0.07
N GLY A 78 11.49 9.76 0.02
CA GLY A 78 12.62 9.39 -0.84
C GLY A 78 12.23 9.35 -2.30
N SER A 79 11.07 8.77 -2.63
CA SER A 79 10.52 8.78 -3.99
C SER A 79 10.17 10.20 -4.45
N GLY A 80 9.60 11.01 -3.56
CA GLY A 80 9.27 12.41 -3.85
C GLY A 80 10.49 13.26 -4.17
N LEU A 81 11.63 13.00 -3.50
CA LEU A 81 12.92 13.61 -3.85
C LEU A 81 13.43 13.08 -5.20
N ALA A 82 13.43 11.76 -5.39
CA ALA A 82 13.99 11.11 -6.59
C ALA A 82 13.20 11.44 -7.88
N PHE A 83 11.88 11.58 -7.77
CA PHE A 83 10.98 11.82 -8.90
C PHE A 83 10.52 13.29 -9.01
N GLY A 84 10.93 14.16 -8.09
CA GLY A 84 10.59 15.59 -8.12
C GLY A 84 9.15 15.92 -7.76
N TRP A 85 8.44 15.06 -7.01
CA TRP A 85 7.03 15.28 -6.67
C TRP A 85 6.78 16.54 -5.85
N PHE A 86 7.75 17.00 -5.06
CA PHE A 86 7.60 18.20 -4.23
C PHE A 86 7.41 19.49 -5.03
N SER A 87 7.71 19.48 -6.33
CA SER A 87 7.42 20.62 -7.20
C SER A 87 5.92 20.79 -7.50
N SER A 88 5.15 19.70 -7.44
CA SER A 88 3.73 19.69 -7.82
C SER A 88 2.81 19.29 -6.67
N THR A 89 3.35 18.66 -5.63
CA THR A 89 2.58 18.17 -4.49
C THR A 89 3.32 18.47 -3.19
N PRO A 90 2.75 19.30 -2.30
CA PRO A 90 3.38 19.62 -1.04
C PRO A 90 3.47 18.39 -0.13
N LEU A 91 4.50 18.37 0.72
CA LEU A 91 4.89 17.21 1.53
C LEU A 91 3.76 16.70 2.43
N TRP A 92 2.94 17.59 3.00
CA TRP A 92 1.83 17.21 3.87
C TRP A 92 0.76 16.38 3.15
N ILE A 93 0.50 16.63 1.86
CA ILE A 93 -0.44 15.83 1.05
C ILE A 93 0.13 14.42 0.84
N LEU A 94 1.44 14.31 0.55
CA LEU A 94 2.12 13.03 0.38
C LEU A 94 2.10 12.20 1.68
N CYS A 95 2.25 12.85 2.84
CA CYS A 95 2.12 12.18 4.14
C CYS A 95 0.71 11.63 4.37
N ILE A 96 -0.33 12.41 4.06
CA ILE A 96 -1.73 11.94 4.15
C ILE A 96 -1.95 10.75 3.22
N LEU A 97 -1.43 10.82 1.98
CA LEU A 97 -1.49 9.74 1.01
C LEU A 97 -0.88 8.46 1.59
N GLY A 98 0.30 8.56 2.21
CA GLY A 98 0.98 7.44 2.86
C GLY A 98 0.19 6.80 4.00
N ILE A 99 -0.45 7.61 4.85
CA ILE A 99 -1.28 7.10 5.95
C ILE A 99 -2.51 6.36 5.40
N VAL A 100 -3.18 6.93 4.41
CA VAL A 100 -4.35 6.30 3.76
C VAL A 100 -3.94 4.99 3.09
N MET A 101 -2.78 4.96 2.44
CA MET A 101 -2.23 3.75 1.81
C MET A 101 -1.91 2.66 2.84
N TYR A 102 -1.33 3.00 3.99
CA TYR A 102 -1.10 2.04 5.07
C TYR A 102 -2.42 1.43 5.58
N GLY A 103 -3.43 2.29 5.80
CA GLY A 103 -4.77 1.84 6.19
C GLY A 103 -5.41 0.92 5.16
N ALA A 104 -5.32 1.28 3.87
CA ALA A 104 -5.83 0.46 2.77
C ALA A 104 -5.10 -0.89 2.66
N SER A 105 -3.77 -0.89 2.78
CA SER A 105 -2.95 -2.12 2.76
C SER A 105 -3.34 -3.05 3.92
N THR A 106 -3.49 -2.51 5.12
CA THR A 106 -3.91 -3.25 6.31
C THR A 106 -5.32 -3.83 6.13
N ALA A 107 -6.27 -3.02 5.63
CA ALA A 107 -7.63 -3.47 5.37
C ALA A 107 -7.68 -4.58 4.31
N LEU A 108 -6.94 -4.45 3.21
CA LEU A 108 -6.83 -5.49 2.18
C LEU A 108 -6.22 -6.78 2.74
N ASN A 109 -5.24 -6.68 3.62
CA ASN A 109 -4.64 -7.84 4.27
C ASN A 109 -5.65 -8.54 5.21
N ILE A 110 -6.42 -7.78 6.00
CA ILE A 110 -7.48 -8.30 6.87
C ILE A 110 -8.59 -8.99 6.05
N LEU A 111 -9.02 -8.37 4.95
CA LEU A 111 -10.05 -8.92 4.06
C LEU A 111 -9.59 -10.24 3.43
N HIS A 112 -8.34 -10.32 2.97
CA HIS A 112 -7.77 -11.54 2.43
C HIS A 112 -7.62 -12.64 3.48
N MET A 113 -7.15 -12.32 4.69
CA MET A 113 -7.04 -13.29 5.78
C MET A 113 -8.39 -13.92 6.12
N ARG A 114 -9.47 -13.12 6.14
CA ARG A 114 -10.84 -13.63 6.34
C ARG A 114 -11.26 -14.62 5.24
N ARG A 115 -10.93 -14.32 3.97
CA ARG A 115 -11.23 -15.19 2.83
C ARG A 115 -10.48 -16.53 2.91
N GLU A 116 -9.22 -16.52 3.31
CA GLU A 116 -8.43 -17.74 3.49
C GLU A 116 -8.98 -18.64 4.59
N VAL A 117 -9.39 -18.06 5.72
CA VAL A 117 -10.03 -18.82 6.81
C VAL A 117 -11.35 -19.45 6.33
N GLN A 118 -12.14 -18.74 5.53
CA GLN A 118 -13.37 -19.27 4.95
C GLN A 118 -13.10 -20.42 3.96
N GLU A 119 -12.10 -20.29 3.09
CA GLU A 119 -11.70 -21.36 2.16
C GLU A 119 -11.24 -22.61 2.91
N ILE A 120 -10.44 -22.46 3.96
CA ILE A 120 -10.00 -23.58 4.80
C ILE A 120 -11.20 -24.25 5.48
N ASN A 121 -12.11 -23.45 6.06
CA ASN A 121 -13.28 -24.00 6.75
C ASN A 121 -14.19 -24.76 5.78
N MET A 122 -14.38 -24.25 4.56
CA MET A 122 -15.11 -24.97 3.50
C MET A 122 -14.44 -26.30 3.13
N LEU A 123 -13.10 -26.34 3.07
CA LEU A 123 -12.36 -27.58 2.79
C LEU A 123 -12.47 -28.60 3.93
N ILE A 124 -12.49 -28.16 5.20
CA ILE A 124 -12.71 -29.03 6.37
C ILE A 124 -14.11 -29.63 6.34
N VAL A 125 -15.14 -28.80 6.08
CA VAL A 125 -16.52 -29.27 5.97
C VAL A 125 -16.65 -30.31 4.86
N ARG A 126 -16.08 -30.04 3.67
CA ARG A 126 -16.11 -30.98 2.55
C ARG A 126 -15.52 -32.34 2.90
N ARG A 127 -14.41 -32.38 3.65
CA ARG A 127 -13.77 -33.62 4.12
C ARG A 127 -14.55 -34.35 5.22
N LYS A 128 -15.45 -33.69 5.95
CA LYS A 128 -16.31 -34.34 6.96
C LYS A 128 -17.49 -35.11 6.35
N PHE A 129 -17.85 -34.80 5.10
CA PHE A 129 -18.96 -35.43 4.38
C PHE A 129 -18.49 -36.37 3.25
N THR A 130 -17.19 -36.70 3.22
CA THR A 130 -16.61 -37.78 2.40
C THR A 130 -16.05 -38.83 3.33
#